data_AF-A0A8B6CY68-F1
#
_entry.id   AF-A0A8B6CY68-F1
#
_cell.length_a   1.000
_cell.length_b   1.000
_cell.length_c   1.000
_cell.angle_alpha   90.00
_cell.angle_beta   90.00
_cell.angle_gamma   90.00
#
_symmetry.space_group_name_H-M   'P 1'
#
loop_
_entity.id
_entity.type
_entity.pdbx_description
1 polymer ?
#
loop_
_entity_poly.entity_id
_entity_poly.type
_entity_poly.pdbx_seq_one_letter_code
_entity_poly.pdbx_strand_id
1 'polypeptide(L)'
;MILAWAFFGTTGLLWTKYYKTMWPNKRFYGERYWFVAHFNCMVMLVLLVVIAFIIIFVEVGGYSRADYLPYEAHPILGIIIFCCILLNPIIALLRPAEDHKCRPVVNWIHWFFGTVGWCLAIPNMFIGMDFGKAMVPWWATWILCIYILYHIIVEITLEVHQCCTHKKNKERRKKYEFQKRDNPKVRIPEPEPAEEEKQPVEQQLKALKNRGCHNEEAWTVNNGYKRHYQTSKNQLT
;
A
#
# COMPACT_ATOMS: atom_id res chain seq x y z
N MET A 1 -13.31 0.55 16.01
CA MET A 1 -13.75 0.10 14.67
C MET A 1 -13.37 1.07 13.56
N ILE A 2 -13.88 2.31 13.54
CA ILE A 2 -13.64 3.25 12.43
C ILE A 2 -12.14 3.43 12.14
N LEU A 3 -11.31 3.71 13.16
CA LEU A 3 -9.85 3.86 12.96
C LEU A 3 -9.19 2.63 12.31
N ALA A 4 -9.57 1.43 12.71
CA ALA A 4 -9.02 0.19 12.17
C ALA A 4 -9.34 0.05 10.68
N TRP A 5 -10.58 0.32 10.31
CA TRP A 5 -11.07 0.15 8.94
C TRP A 5 -10.70 1.29 8.01
N ALA A 6 -10.97 2.52 8.45
CA ALA A 6 -10.65 3.73 7.74
C ALA A 6 -9.13 3.77 7.55
N PHE A 7 -8.35 3.92 8.61
CA PHE A 7 -6.92 4.15 8.43
C PHE A 7 -6.15 2.89 8.01
N PHE A 8 -6.15 1.85 8.83
CA PHE A 8 -5.30 0.67 8.57
C PHE A 8 -5.81 -0.19 7.42
N GLY A 9 -7.14 -0.32 7.28
CA GLY A 9 -7.77 -1.10 6.23
C GLY A 9 -7.56 -0.50 4.85
N THR A 10 -7.89 0.78 4.66
CA THR A 10 -7.66 1.44 3.36
C THR A 10 -6.18 1.47 3.00
N THR A 11 -5.30 1.85 3.94
CA THR A 11 -3.86 1.93 3.70
C THR A 11 -3.30 0.55 3.31
N GLY A 12 -3.68 -0.50 4.03
CA GLY A 12 -3.24 -1.86 3.72
C GLY A 12 -3.72 -2.35 2.34
N LEU A 13 -4.91 -1.93 1.89
CA LEU A 13 -5.41 -2.24 0.54
C LEU A 13 -4.68 -1.44 -0.54
N LEU A 14 -4.37 -0.16 -0.27
CA LEU A 14 -3.58 0.69 -1.18
C LEU A 14 -2.18 0.10 -1.43
N TRP A 15 -1.53 -0.42 -0.38
CA TRP A 15 -0.20 -1.08 -0.50
C TRP A 15 -0.20 -2.25 -1.48
N THR A 16 -1.23 -3.09 -1.48
CA THR A 16 -1.27 -4.29 -2.34
C THR A 16 -1.71 -3.98 -3.76
N LYS A 17 -2.64 -3.03 -3.96
CA LYS A 17 -3.11 -2.60 -5.28
C LYS A 17 -2.06 -1.78 -6.03
N TYR A 18 -1.51 -0.76 -5.38
CA TYR A 18 -0.73 0.27 -6.08
C TYR A 18 0.78 0.09 -5.93
N TYR A 19 1.25 -0.04 -4.70
CA TYR A 19 2.68 -0.07 -4.39
C TYR A 19 3.37 -1.38 -4.76
N LYS A 20 2.62 -2.49 -4.86
CA LYS A 20 3.11 -3.75 -5.41
C LYS A 20 3.69 -3.58 -6.83
N THR A 21 3.05 -2.75 -7.65
CA THR A 21 3.45 -2.51 -9.05
C THR A 21 4.51 -1.42 -9.16
N MET A 22 4.49 -0.42 -8.26
CA MET A 22 5.41 0.72 -8.31
C MET A 22 6.81 0.37 -7.76
N TRP A 23 6.90 -0.48 -6.74
CA TRP A 23 8.19 -0.86 -6.13
C TRP A 23 8.42 -2.38 -6.13
N PRO A 24 8.60 -3.01 -7.30
CA PRO A 24 8.83 -4.46 -7.40
C PRO A 24 10.22 -4.88 -6.92
N ASN A 25 11.23 -4.00 -7.06
CA ASN A 25 12.65 -4.34 -6.83
C ASN A 25 13.21 -3.82 -5.51
N LYS A 26 12.47 -2.94 -4.82
CA LYS A 26 12.90 -2.39 -3.53
C LYS A 26 12.65 -3.48 -2.47
N ARG A 27 13.69 -3.84 -1.72
CA ARG A 27 13.61 -4.81 -0.61
C ARG A 27 14.09 -4.18 0.70
N PHE A 28 13.40 -4.46 1.80
CA PHE A 28 13.80 -4.11 3.16
C PHE A 28 14.01 -5.42 3.92
N TYR A 29 15.20 -5.65 4.48
CA TYR A 29 15.57 -6.92 5.12
C TYR A 29 15.32 -8.19 4.27
N GLY A 30 15.48 -8.11 2.95
CA GLY A 30 15.27 -9.23 2.03
C GLY A 30 13.81 -9.43 1.58
N GLU A 31 12.85 -8.77 2.24
CA GLU A 31 11.43 -8.82 1.92
C GLU A 31 10.96 -7.59 1.12
N ARG A 32 9.86 -7.72 0.37
CA ARG A 32 9.35 -6.63 -0.49
C ARG A 32 8.71 -5.53 0.38
N TYR A 33 9.00 -4.25 0.13
CA TYR A 33 8.47 -3.13 0.94
C TYR A 33 6.95 -3.14 1.08
N TRP A 34 6.23 -3.35 -0.04
CA TRP A 34 4.77 -3.38 -0.03
C TRP A 34 4.21 -4.52 0.84
N PHE A 35 4.94 -5.64 0.95
CA PHE A 35 4.51 -6.79 1.74
C PHE A 35 4.66 -6.50 3.24
N VAL A 36 5.79 -5.94 3.65
CA VAL A 36 6.03 -5.53 5.05
C VAL A 36 5.03 -4.45 5.47
N ALA A 37 4.81 -3.44 4.64
CA ALA A 37 3.84 -2.37 4.93
C ALA A 37 2.41 -2.92 5.03
N HIS A 38 1.98 -3.72 4.05
CA HIS A 38 0.67 -4.38 4.08
C HIS A 38 0.48 -5.26 5.31
N PHE A 39 1.47 -6.10 5.62
CA PHE A 39 1.42 -7.00 6.77
C PHE A 39 1.25 -6.21 8.08
N ASN A 40 2.06 -5.19 8.31
CA ASN A 40 1.97 -4.37 9.52
C ASN A 40 0.60 -3.66 9.62
N CYS A 41 0.10 -3.10 8.52
CA CYS A 41 -1.24 -2.49 8.51
C CYS A 41 -2.34 -3.50 8.83
N MET A 42 -2.28 -4.71 8.26
CA MET A 42 -3.29 -5.75 8.48
C MET A 42 -3.22 -6.32 9.90
N VAL A 43 -2.03 -6.49 10.48
CA VAL A 43 -1.87 -6.87 11.89
C VAL A 43 -2.51 -5.83 12.81
N MET A 44 -2.22 -4.53 12.59
CA MET A 44 -2.85 -3.46 13.37
C MET A 44 -4.36 -3.42 13.19
N LEU A 45 -4.87 -3.64 11.98
CA LEU A 45 -6.31 -3.75 11.73
C LEU A 45 -6.93 -4.87 12.56
N VAL A 46 -6.37 -6.08 12.50
CA VAL A 46 -6.91 -7.25 13.24
C VAL A 46 -6.92 -6.96 14.74
N LEU A 47 -5.81 -6.45 15.29
CA LEU A 47 -5.71 -6.13 16.72
C LEU A 47 -6.77 -5.11 17.17
N LEU A 48 -6.90 -3.99 16.44
CA LEU A 48 -7.87 -2.95 16.77
C LEU A 48 -9.32 -3.42 16.58
N VAL A 49 -9.58 -4.28 15.59
CA VAL A 49 -10.90 -4.88 15.38
C VAL A 49 -11.25 -5.82 16.53
N VAL A 50 -10.34 -6.70 16.96
CA VAL A 50 -10.58 -7.61 18.10
C VAL A 50 -10.86 -6.84 19.37
N ILE A 51 -10.05 -5.83 19.69
CA ILE A 51 -10.25 -4.98 20.88
C ILE A 51 -11.62 -4.28 20.81
N ALA A 52 -11.92 -3.64 19.68
CA ALA A 52 -13.19 -2.93 19.54
C ALA A 52 -14.39 -3.88 19.57
N PHE A 53 -14.26 -5.10 19.03
CA PHE A 53 -15.32 -6.10 19.05
C PHE A 53 -15.63 -6.54 20.47
N ILE A 54 -14.59 -6.81 21.28
CA ILE A 54 -14.75 -7.14 22.70
C ILE A 54 -15.45 -5.98 23.45
N ILE A 55 -15.01 -4.73 23.24
CA ILE A 55 -15.63 -3.56 23.87
C ILE A 55 -17.13 -3.47 23.53
N ILE A 56 -17.50 -3.65 22.26
CA ILE A 56 -18.91 -3.61 21.83
C ILE A 56 -19.74 -4.70 22.53
N PHE A 57 -19.23 -5.93 22.62
CA PHE A 57 -19.96 -7.02 23.28
C PHE A 57 -20.09 -6.82 24.79
N VAL A 58 -19.06 -6.26 25.45
CA VAL A 58 -19.10 -5.93 26.88
C VAL A 58 -20.12 -4.81 27.14
N GLU A 59 -20.11 -3.76 26.33
CA GLU A 59 -21.03 -2.62 26.47
C GLU A 59 -22.49 -3.01 26.22
N VAL A 60 -22.74 -3.85 25.23
CA VAL A 60 -24.10 -4.33 24.91
C VAL A 60 -24.57 -5.38 25.93
N GLY A 61 -23.66 -6.04 26.65
CA GLY A 61 -23.97 -7.10 27.61
C GLY A 61 -24.46 -8.40 26.97
N GLY A 62 -24.16 -8.61 25.68
CA GLY A 62 -24.61 -9.78 24.92
C GLY A 62 -24.86 -9.50 23.44
N TYR A 63 -25.74 -10.30 22.82
CA TYR A 63 -26.10 -10.14 21.41
C TYR A 63 -27.10 -8.98 21.25
N SER A 64 -26.75 -7.98 20.45
CA SER A 64 -27.66 -6.89 20.11
C SER A 64 -28.79 -7.43 19.24
N ARG A 65 -30.04 -7.36 19.71
CA ARG A 65 -31.24 -7.64 18.91
C ARG A 65 -31.87 -6.31 18.50
N ALA A 66 -32.17 -6.18 17.22
CA ALA A 66 -32.99 -5.10 16.69
C ALA A 66 -34.15 -5.74 15.93
N ASP A 67 -35.34 -5.18 16.06
CA ASP A 67 -36.58 -5.83 15.60
C ASP A 67 -36.91 -5.55 14.13
N TYR A 68 -36.05 -4.81 13.43
CA TYR A 68 -36.29 -4.39 12.04
C TYR A 68 -35.00 -4.27 11.22
N LEU A 69 -35.10 -4.59 9.92
CA LEU A 69 -34.05 -4.31 8.94
C LEU A 69 -33.91 -2.78 8.75
N PRO A 70 -32.69 -2.24 8.55
CA PRO A 70 -31.39 -2.92 8.41
C PRO A 70 -30.64 -3.21 9.72
N TYR A 71 -31.16 -2.78 10.87
CA TYR A 71 -30.45 -2.86 12.16
C TYR A 71 -30.26 -4.29 12.66
N GLU A 72 -31.21 -5.18 12.37
CA GLU A 72 -31.08 -6.62 12.69
C GLU A 72 -29.88 -7.27 11.98
N ALA A 73 -29.58 -6.81 10.77
CA ALA A 73 -28.48 -7.34 9.96
C ALA A 73 -27.10 -6.90 10.49
N HIS A 74 -26.99 -5.78 11.21
CA HIS A 74 -25.71 -5.24 11.69
C HIS A 74 -24.88 -6.21 12.54
N PRO A 75 -25.40 -6.81 13.62
CA PRO A 75 -24.63 -7.77 14.43
C PRO A 75 -24.29 -9.04 13.64
N ILE A 76 -25.18 -9.52 12.78
CA ILE A 76 -24.96 -10.71 11.94
C ILE A 76 -23.81 -10.44 10.95
N LEU A 77 -23.90 -9.35 10.20
CA LEU A 77 -22.86 -8.91 9.26
C LEU A 77 -21.55 -8.65 10.00
N GLY A 78 -21.60 -7.99 11.16
CA GLY A 78 -20.45 -7.73 12.01
C GLY A 78 -19.69 -9.01 12.41
N ILE A 79 -20.41 -10.07 12.79
CA ILE A 79 -19.81 -11.38 13.11
C ILE A 79 -19.22 -12.04 11.87
N ILE A 80 -19.94 -12.03 10.73
CA ILE A 80 -19.45 -12.60 9.47
C ILE A 80 -18.13 -11.90 9.06
N ILE A 81 -18.13 -10.57 9.08
CA ILE A 81 -16.97 -9.74 8.76
C ILE A 81 -15.81 -10.05 9.71
N PHE A 82 -16.07 -10.16 11.01
CA PHE A 82 -15.08 -10.52 12.02
C PHE A 82 -14.44 -11.89 11.73
N CYS A 83 -15.24 -12.90 11.42
CA CYS A 83 -14.76 -14.21 11.01
C CYS A 83 -13.90 -14.13 9.73
N CYS A 84 -14.33 -13.40 8.71
CA CYS A 84 -13.55 -13.20 7.50
C CYS A 84 -12.18 -12.58 7.80
N ILE A 85 -12.12 -11.57 8.68
CA ILE A 85 -10.87 -10.88 9.06
C ILE A 85 -9.93 -11.78 9.84
N LEU A 86 -10.43 -12.67 10.70
CA LEU A 86 -9.59 -13.60 11.46
C LEU A 86 -9.09 -14.77 10.61
N LEU A 87 -9.92 -15.26 9.69
CA LEU A 87 -9.51 -16.31 8.75
C LEU A 87 -8.44 -15.81 7.78
N ASN A 88 -8.52 -14.55 7.36
CA ASN A 88 -7.62 -14.01 6.35
C ASN A 88 -6.11 -14.07 6.69
N PRO A 89 -5.65 -13.69 7.91
CA PRO A 89 -4.26 -13.86 8.32
C PRO A 89 -3.90 -15.33 8.53
N ILE A 90 -4.82 -16.19 8.98
CA ILE A 90 -4.55 -17.64 9.11
C ILE A 90 -4.24 -18.22 7.72
N ILE A 91 -5.05 -17.90 6.72
CA ILE A 91 -4.82 -18.30 5.32
C ILE A 91 -3.49 -17.72 4.80
N ALA A 92 -3.15 -16.49 5.18
CA ALA A 92 -1.89 -15.87 4.79
C ALA A 92 -0.66 -16.53 5.43
N LEU A 93 -0.76 -16.98 6.68
CA LEU A 93 0.31 -17.68 7.40
C LEU A 93 0.51 -19.11 6.86
N LEU A 94 -0.56 -19.76 6.41
CA LEU A 94 -0.51 -21.06 5.75
C LEU A 94 -0.02 -20.98 4.29
N ARG A 95 0.42 -19.82 3.81
CA ARG A 95 0.88 -19.62 2.44
C ARG A 95 2.11 -20.50 2.15
N PRO A 96 2.05 -21.40 1.13
CA PRO A 96 3.18 -22.22 0.73
C PRO A 96 4.36 -21.42 0.15
N ALA A 97 5.53 -22.05 0.10
CA ALA A 97 6.75 -21.53 -0.55
C ALA A 97 6.51 -21.14 -2.01
N GLU A 98 7.39 -20.27 -2.56
CA GLU A 98 7.13 -19.58 -3.81
C GLU A 98 6.90 -20.48 -5.04
N ASP A 99 7.45 -21.70 -5.05
CA ASP A 99 7.37 -22.65 -6.17
C ASP A 99 6.14 -23.59 -6.13
N HIS A 100 5.40 -23.60 -5.02
CA HIS A 100 4.42 -24.66 -4.76
C HIS A 100 3.12 -24.45 -5.56
N LYS A 101 2.62 -25.52 -6.18
CA LYS A 101 1.43 -25.50 -7.07
C LYS A 101 0.14 -24.99 -6.41
N CYS A 102 0.02 -25.11 -5.08
CA CYS A 102 -1.17 -24.63 -4.34
C CYS A 102 -1.15 -23.13 -4.02
N ARG A 103 -0.04 -22.42 -4.23
CA ARG A 103 0.10 -21.00 -3.90
C ARG A 103 -0.92 -20.09 -4.60
N PRO A 104 -1.28 -20.30 -5.90
CA PRO A 104 -2.32 -19.52 -6.56
C PRO A 104 -3.70 -19.69 -5.90
N VAL A 105 -4.03 -20.92 -5.46
CA VAL A 105 -5.31 -21.21 -4.79
C VAL A 105 -5.39 -20.49 -3.44
N VAL A 106 -4.34 -20.59 -2.62
CA VAL A 106 -4.28 -19.90 -1.32
C VAL A 106 -4.35 -18.38 -1.50
N ASN A 107 -3.69 -17.83 -2.52
CA ASN A 107 -3.75 -16.41 -2.83
C ASN A 107 -5.16 -15.98 -3.26
N TRP A 108 -5.86 -16.80 -4.05
CA TRP A 108 -7.22 -16.53 -4.47
C TRP A 108 -8.19 -16.56 -3.30
N ILE A 109 -8.06 -17.57 -2.42
CA ILE A 109 -8.87 -17.67 -1.19
C ILE A 109 -8.63 -16.46 -0.28
N HIS A 110 -7.36 -16.10 -0.03
CA HIS A 110 -6.99 -14.91 0.76
C HIS A 110 -7.57 -13.62 0.16
N TRP A 111 -7.47 -13.46 -1.17
CA TRP A 111 -8.04 -12.32 -1.86
C TRP A 111 -9.58 -12.30 -1.77
N PHE A 112 -10.25 -13.45 -1.92
CA PHE A 112 -11.69 -13.58 -1.86
C PHE A 112 -12.24 -13.20 -0.48
N PHE A 113 -11.75 -13.83 0.59
CA PHE A 113 -12.19 -13.52 1.96
C PHE A 113 -11.88 -12.08 2.36
N GLY A 114 -10.72 -11.55 1.97
CA GLY A 114 -10.39 -10.14 2.17
C GLY A 114 -11.34 -9.19 1.45
N THR A 115 -11.69 -9.49 0.20
CA THR A 115 -12.58 -8.65 -0.62
C THR A 115 -14.02 -8.70 -0.10
N VAL A 116 -14.52 -9.88 0.27
CA VAL A 116 -15.86 -10.04 0.85
C VAL A 116 -15.96 -9.26 2.17
N GLY A 117 -14.97 -9.40 3.07
CA GLY A 117 -14.93 -8.65 4.32
C GLY A 117 -14.93 -7.14 4.11
N TRP A 118 -14.16 -6.66 3.11
CA TRP A 118 -14.12 -5.25 2.74
C TRP A 118 -15.47 -4.72 2.23
N CYS A 119 -16.09 -5.43 1.28
CA CYS A 119 -17.37 -5.03 0.70
C CYS A 119 -18.51 -5.03 1.72
N LEU A 120 -18.52 -5.98 2.67
CA LEU A 120 -19.52 -6.03 3.73
C LEU A 120 -19.28 -4.99 4.83
N ALA A 121 -18.04 -4.58 5.08
CA ALA A 121 -17.71 -3.62 6.13
C ALA A 121 -18.27 -2.22 5.88
N ILE A 122 -18.30 -1.75 4.63
CA ILE A 122 -18.80 -0.42 4.27
C ILE A 122 -20.28 -0.22 4.68
N PRO A 123 -21.24 -1.03 4.19
CA PRO A 123 -22.65 -0.89 4.61
C PRO A 123 -22.82 -1.17 6.10
N ASN A 124 -22.06 -2.11 6.67
CA ASN A 124 -22.13 -2.41 8.09
C ASN A 124 -21.70 -1.23 8.97
N MET A 125 -20.73 -0.42 8.53
CA MET A 125 -20.34 0.82 9.23
C MET A 125 -21.45 1.87 9.19
N PHE A 126 -22.13 2.05 8.05
CA PHE A 126 -23.26 2.99 7.97
C PHE A 126 -24.40 2.61 8.89
N ILE A 127 -24.78 1.32 8.92
CA ILE A 127 -25.81 0.83 9.85
C ILE A 127 -25.35 1.04 11.30
N GLY A 128 -24.07 0.76 11.60
CA GLY A 128 -23.48 0.94 12.93
C GLY A 128 -23.48 2.38 13.45
N MET A 129 -23.25 3.36 12.57
CA MET A 129 -23.28 4.79 12.96
C MET A 129 -24.69 5.28 13.31
N ASP A 130 -25.71 4.64 12.75
CA ASP A 130 -27.11 5.02 12.96
C ASP A 130 -27.73 4.34 14.20
N PHE A 131 -26.96 3.48 14.89
CA PHE A 131 -27.40 2.95 16.18
C PHE A 131 -27.40 4.06 17.25
N GLY A 132 -28.58 4.35 17.82
CA GLY A 132 -28.74 5.35 18.88
C GLY A 132 -27.86 5.10 20.12
N LYS A 133 -27.47 3.85 20.39
CA LYS A 133 -26.52 3.50 21.48
C LYS A 133 -25.11 4.05 21.27
N ALA A 134 -24.72 4.27 20.02
CA ALA A 134 -23.40 4.81 19.72
C ALA A 134 -23.31 6.32 20.06
N MET A 135 -24.44 6.99 20.33
CA MET A 135 -24.54 8.43 20.61
C MET A 135 -23.77 9.29 19.59
N VAL A 136 -23.67 8.80 18.35
CA VAL A 136 -22.92 9.44 17.29
C VAL A 136 -23.75 10.62 16.79
N PRO A 137 -23.21 11.85 16.79
CA PRO A 137 -23.96 12.99 16.29
C PRO A 137 -24.15 12.87 14.77
N TRP A 138 -25.28 13.35 14.27
CA TRP A 138 -25.67 13.24 12.86
C TRP A 138 -24.63 13.79 11.86
N TRP A 139 -23.81 14.77 12.27
CA TRP A 139 -22.74 15.34 11.45
C TRP A 139 -21.54 14.39 11.26
N ALA A 140 -21.33 13.41 12.15
CA ALA A 140 -20.21 12.48 12.03
C ALA A 140 -20.42 11.50 10.86
N THR A 141 -21.66 11.17 10.50
CA THR A 141 -21.99 10.40 9.30
C THR A 141 -21.51 11.12 8.04
N TRP A 142 -21.65 12.45 7.98
CA TRP A 142 -21.14 13.25 6.86
C TRP A 142 -19.61 13.22 6.75
N ILE A 143 -18.90 13.19 7.89
CA ILE A 143 -17.44 13.02 7.90
C ILE A 143 -17.07 11.66 7.28
N LEU A 144 -17.77 10.58 7.63
CA LEU A 144 -17.52 9.27 7.03
C LEU A 144 -17.79 9.30 5.51
N CYS A 145 -18.88 9.93 5.06
CA CYS A 145 -19.18 10.08 3.64
C CYS A 145 -18.08 10.83 2.88
N ILE A 146 -17.61 11.96 3.42
CA ILE A 146 -16.51 12.75 2.82
C ILE A 146 -15.23 11.92 2.77
N TYR A 147 -14.93 11.18 3.83
CA TYR A 147 -13.78 10.30 3.90
C TYR A 147 -13.81 9.19 2.83
N ILE A 148 -14.96 8.54 2.64
CA ILE A 148 -15.14 7.52 1.60
C ILE A 148 -14.97 8.14 0.20
N LEU A 149 -15.57 9.31 -0.04
CA LEU A 149 -15.42 10.03 -1.31
C LEU A 149 -13.96 10.38 -1.58
N TYR A 150 -13.24 10.91 -0.59
CA TYR A 150 -11.82 11.18 -0.67
C TYR A 150 -11.03 9.91 -1.03
N HIS A 151 -11.33 8.77 -0.39
CA HIS A 151 -10.68 7.51 -0.71
C HIS A 151 -10.93 7.04 -2.14
N ILE A 152 -12.15 7.17 -2.64
CA ILE A 152 -12.48 6.84 -4.03
C ILE A 152 -11.66 7.71 -4.99
N ILE A 153 -11.54 9.02 -4.72
CA ILE A 153 -10.74 9.95 -5.54
C ILE A 153 -9.26 9.53 -5.53
N VAL A 154 -8.71 9.15 -4.38
CA VAL A 154 -7.33 8.67 -4.26
C VAL A 154 -7.14 7.37 -5.06
N GLU A 155 -8.04 6.39 -4.93
CA GLU A 155 -7.97 5.14 -5.70
C GLU A 155 -8.01 5.41 -7.22
N ILE A 156 -8.95 6.24 -7.69
CA ILE A 156 -9.04 6.61 -9.11
C ILE A 156 -7.76 7.30 -9.58
N THR A 157 -7.22 8.22 -8.79
CA THR A 157 -5.99 8.95 -9.15
C THR A 157 -4.80 7.99 -9.28
N LEU A 158 -4.67 7.03 -8.37
CA LEU A 158 -3.61 6.02 -8.40
C LEU A 158 -3.80 5.02 -9.55
N GLU A 159 -5.03 4.64 -9.90
CA GLU A 159 -5.34 3.80 -11.07
C GLU A 159 -4.98 4.51 -12.38
N VAL A 160 -5.35 5.78 -12.51
CA VAL A 160 -4.98 6.60 -13.67
C VAL A 160 -3.46 6.70 -13.77
N HIS A 161 -2.77 6.97 -12.66
CA HIS A 161 -1.30 7.04 -12.63
C HIS A 161 -0.64 5.72 -13.04
N GLN A 162 -1.14 4.57 -12.54
CA GLN A 162 -0.66 3.26 -12.95
C GLN A 162 -0.92 3.00 -14.43
N CYS A 163 -2.09 3.33 -14.95
CA CYS A 163 -2.43 3.18 -16.36
C CYS A 163 -1.51 4.02 -17.26
N CYS A 164 -1.27 5.28 -16.88
CA CYS A 164 -0.34 6.17 -17.59
C CYS A 164 1.10 5.63 -17.58
N THR A 165 1.57 5.17 -16.43
CA THR A 165 2.92 4.58 -16.27
C THR A 165 3.08 3.31 -17.10
N HIS A 166 2.05 2.45 -17.09
CA HIS A 166 2.04 1.22 -17.90
C HIS A 166 2.05 1.52 -19.41
N LYS A 167 1.26 2.50 -19.87
CA LYS A 167 1.29 2.96 -21.27
C LYS A 167 2.68 3.48 -21.66
N LYS A 168 3.28 4.36 -20.83
CA LYS A 168 4.63 4.90 -21.06
C LYS A 168 5.69 3.79 -21.13
N ASN A 169 5.63 2.80 -20.25
CA ASN A 169 6.54 1.65 -20.28
C ASN A 169 6.35 0.76 -21.51
N LYS A 170 5.10 0.53 -21.95
CA LYS A 170 4.79 -0.20 -23.19
C LYS A 170 5.33 0.50 -24.43
N GLU A 171 5.20 1.82 -24.51
CA GLU A 171 5.74 2.61 -25.62
C GLU A 171 7.28 2.60 -25.64
N ARG A 172 7.92 2.70 -24.47
CA ARG A 172 9.39 2.61 -24.36
C ARG A 172 9.90 1.23 -24.80
N ARG A 173 9.24 0.14 -24.41
CA ARG A 173 9.57 -1.22 -24.90
C ARG A 173 9.41 -1.33 -26.41
N LYS A 174 8.31 -0.83 -26.99
CA LYS A 174 8.12 -0.84 -28.45
C LYS A 174 9.22 -0.08 -29.19
N LYS A 175 9.63 1.10 -28.69
CA LYS A 175 10.74 1.88 -29.28
C LYS A 175 12.06 1.12 -29.20
N TYR A 176 12.35 0.48 -28.08
CA TYR A 176 13.55 -0.35 -27.93
C TYR A 176 13.54 -1.56 -28.88
N GLU A 177 12.42 -2.29 -28.99
CA GLU A 177 12.28 -3.43 -29.90
C GLU A 177 12.44 -3.01 -31.37
N PHE A 178 11.89 -1.85 -31.75
CA PHE A 178 12.05 -1.29 -33.08
C PHE A 178 13.53 -0.95 -33.38
N GLN A 179 14.21 -0.25 -32.47
CA GLN A 179 15.62 0.11 -32.64
C GLN A 179 16.54 -1.12 -32.71
N LYS A 180 16.25 -2.16 -31.91
CA LYS A 180 17.00 -3.42 -31.94
C LYS A 180 16.76 -4.20 -33.23
N ARG A 181 15.55 -4.13 -33.80
CA ARG A 181 15.23 -4.74 -35.10
C ARG A 181 15.97 -4.04 -36.24
N ASP A 182 16.04 -2.71 -36.23
CA ASP A 182 16.72 -1.93 -37.26
C ASP A 182 18.26 -2.04 -37.17
N ASN A 183 18.81 -2.13 -35.96
CA ASN A 183 20.26 -2.22 -35.74
C ASN A 183 20.64 -3.39 -34.79
N PRO A 184 20.57 -4.64 -35.27
CA PRO A 184 20.73 -5.84 -34.42
C PRO A 184 22.16 -6.01 -33.85
N LYS A 185 23.17 -5.39 -34.47
CA LYS A 185 24.57 -5.45 -34.02
C LYS A 185 24.93 -4.38 -32.98
N VAL A 186 24.08 -3.38 -32.79
CA VAL A 186 24.32 -2.30 -31.82
C VAL A 186 23.82 -2.73 -30.45
N ARG A 187 24.68 -2.65 -29.42
CA ARG A 187 24.32 -2.99 -28.04
C ARG A 187 23.52 -1.83 -27.43
N ILE A 188 22.20 -1.85 -27.61
CA ILE A 188 21.27 -0.88 -27.01
C ILE A 188 20.92 -1.36 -25.59
N PRO A 189 21.14 -0.56 -24.53
CA PRO A 189 20.70 -0.91 -23.18
C PRO A 189 19.18 -1.09 -23.12
N GLU A 190 18.69 -2.15 -22.47
CA GLU A 190 17.26 -2.35 -22.27
C GLU A 190 16.69 -1.18 -21.43
N PRO A 191 15.53 -0.61 -21.80
CA PRO A 191 14.94 0.46 -21.01
C PRO A 191 14.59 -0.05 -19.61
N GLU A 192 15.25 0.49 -18.59
CA GLU A 192 14.83 0.28 -17.20
C GLU A 192 13.35 0.68 -17.05
N PRO A 193 12.53 -0.04 -16.27
CA PRO A 193 11.16 0.36 -16.00
C PRO A 193 11.14 1.82 -15.53
N ALA A 194 10.09 2.57 -15.84
CA ALA A 194 9.86 3.83 -15.14
C ALA A 194 9.55 3.52 -13.67
N GLU A 195 10.57 3.18 -12.87
CA GLU A 195 10.57 3.52 -11.46
C GLU A 195 10.44 5.04 -11.37
N GLU A 196 9.69 5.51 -10.37
CA GLU A 196 9.47 6.92 -10.06
C GLU A 196 10.65 7.75 -10.55
N GLU A 197 10.36 8.71 -11.42
CA GLU A 197 11.28 9.69 -11.93
C GLU A 197 12.11 10.24 -10.76
N LYS A 198 13.25 9.59 -10.48
CA LYS A 198 14.36 10.26 -9.83
C LYS A 198 14.66 11.34 -10.84
N GLN A 199 14.23 12.56 -10.53
CA GLN A 199 14.59 13.77 -11.27
C GLN A 199 16.01 13.53 -11.76
N PRO A 200 16.24 13.45 -13.09
CA PRO A 200 17.54 13.08 -13.58
C PRO A 200 18.52 14.03 -12.90
N VAL A 201 19.55 13.47 -12.26
CA VAL A 201 20.54 14.28 -11.52
C VAL A 201 21.08 15.40 -12.42
N GLU A 202 21.01 15.24 -13.75
CA GLU A 202 21.22 16.27 -14.75
C GLU A 202 20.28 17.49 -14.70
N GLN A 203 18.98 17.35 -14.39
CA GLN A 203 18.06 18.49 -14.20
C GLN A 203 18.34 19.22 -12.89
N GLN A 204 18.69 18.52 -11.82
CA GLN A 204 19.13 19.14 -10.55
C GLN A 204 20.50 19.83 -10.72
N LEU A 205 21.43 19.22 -11.44
CA LEU A 205 22.73 19.82 -11.79
C LEU A 205 22.57 21.01 -12.74
N LYS A 206 21.64 20.98 -13.70
CA LYS A 206 21.33 22.13 -14.56
C LYS A 206 20.67 23.27 -13.76
N ALA A 207 19.83 22.96 -12.78
CA ALA A 207 19.24 23.96 -11.89
C ALA A 207 20.29 24.57 -10.93
N LEU A 208 21.25 23.79 -10.44
CA LEU A 208 22.38 24.26 -9.64
C LEU A 208 23.39 25.07 -10.47
N LYS A 209 23.62 24.68 -11.73
CA LYS A 209 24.51 25.40 -12.65
C LYS A 209 23.92 26.72 -13.16
N ASN A 210 22.58 26.79 -13.28
CA ASN A 210 21.88 28.01 -13.67
C ASN A 210 21.63 28.96 -12.49
N ARG A 211 21.74 28.50 -11.24
CA ARG A 211 21.83 29.35 -10.05
C ARG A 211 23.29 29.76 -9.85
N GLY A 212 23.80 30.61 -10.74
CA GLY A 212 25.08 31.27 -10.54
C GLY A 212 25.05 32.07 -9.25
N CYS A 213 25.70 31.57 -8.21
CA CYS A 213 26.12 32.38 -7.08
C CYS A 213 27.54 31.95 -6.71
N HIS A 214 28.45 32.91 -6.88
CA HIS A 214 29.79 32.93 -6.32
C HIS A 214 29.79 32.33 -4.91
N ASN A 215 30.64 31.33 -4.67
CA ASN A 215 31.33 31.12 -3.39
C ASN A 215 32.41 30.06 -3.60
N GLU A 216 33.67 30.51 -3.61
CA GLU A 216 34.88 29.70 -3.78
C GLU A 216 35.22 28.81 -2.57
N GLU A 217 34.31 28.60 -1.61
CA GLU A 217 34.64 27.90 -0.35
C GLU A 217 34.32 26.40 -0.33
N ALA A 218 33.67 25.84 -1.35
CA ALA A 218 33.28 24.42 -1.34
C ALA A 218 34.40 23.44 -1.80
N TRP A 219 35.54 23.94 -2.28
CA TRP A 219 36.64 23.10 -2.80
C TRP A 219 37.59 22.54 -1.73
N THR A 220 37.57 23.07 -0.51
CA THR A 220 38.51 22.67 0.56
C THR A 220 38.02 21.50 1.41
N VAL A 221 36.70 21.29 1.56
CA VAL A 221 36.16 20.23 2.42
C VAL A 221 36.25 18.84 1.76
N ASN A 222 36.17 18.76 0.43
CA ASN A 222 36.11 17.46 -0.27
C ASN A 222 37.49 16.83 -0.53
N ASN A 223 38.57 17.61 -0.45
CA ASN A 223 39.94 17.11 -0.59
C ASN A 223 40.52 16.51 0.71
N GLY A 224 39.91 16.78 1.87
CA GLY A 224 40.26 16.14 3.15
C GLY A 224 39.77 14.68 3.24
N TYR A 225 38.57 14.41 2.73
CA TYR A 225 37.95 13.07 2.81
C TYR A 225 38.60 12.04 1.89
N LYS A 226 39.09 12.45 0.71
CA LYS A 226 39.82 11.55 -0.20
C LYS A 226 41.16 11.08 0.35
N ARG A 227 41.85 11.90 1.14
CA ARG A 227 43.19 11.58 1.64
C ARG A 227 43.17 10.55 2.79
N HIS A 228 42.08 10.45 3.54
CA HIS A 228 41.94 9.48 4.64
C HIS A 228 41.52 8.07 4.20
N TYR A 229 40.81 7.94 3.06
CA TYR A 229 40.39 6.64 2.53
C TYR A 229 41.48 5.89 1.76
N GLN A 230 42.49 6.60 1.24
CA GLN A 230 43.62 5.97 0.53
C GLN A 230 44.72 5.48 1.48
N THR A 231 44.82 6.01 2.71
CA THR A 231 45.82 5.57 3.70
C THR A 231 45.40 4.32 4.47
N SER A 232 44.10 4.05 4.66
CA SER A 232 43.66 2.84 5.39
C SER A 232 43.62 1.55 4.54
N LYS A 233 43.65 1.66 3.20
CA LYS A 233 43.64 0.49 2.31
C LYS A 233 45.02 -0.12 2.05
N ASN A 234 46.12 0.58 2.36
CA ASN A 234 47.49 0.06 2.17
C ASN A 234 48.09 -0.60 3.43
N GLN A 235 47.29 -0.92 4.45
CA GLN A 235 47.74 -1.62 5.65
C GLN A 235 47.09 -3.00 5.88
N LEU A 236 46.33 -3.54 4.92
CA LEU A 236 45.65 -4.84 5.07
C LEU A 236 45.82 -5.81 3.88
N THR A 237 46.86 -5.63 3.06
CA THR A 237 47.35 -6.67 2.12
C THR A 237 48.85 -6.56 1.97
#